data_AF-A0AAJ0SC97-F1
#
_entry.id   AF-A0AAJ0SC97-F1
#
_cell.length_a   1.000
_cell.length_b   1.000
_cell.length_c   1.000
_cell.angle_alpha   90.00
_cell.angle_beta   90.00
_cell.angle_gamma   90.00
#
_symmetry.space_group_name_H-M   'P 1'
#
loop_
_entity.id
_entity.type
_entity.pdbx_description
1 polymer ?
#
loop_
_entity_poly.entity_id
_entity_poly.type
_entity_poly.pdbx_seq_one_letter_code
_entity_poly.pdbx_strand_id
1 'polypeptide(L)'
;MKIKNILPIILFFATFSFYAQNDKTDEKREKIKAYKVSFLTTELELTSTEAEKFWPVYNAFDDKQFELRHEKMKTYLRKLDDDNISSMSEKEAAVLLSQIESTDKELYLLRDKYYTNLKKILSAKKILKLKKSEDDFNRKLLKQYRDKAGNK
;
A
#
# COMPACT_ATOMS: atom_id res chain seq x y z
N MET A 1 46.35 1.73 23.80
CA MET A 1 45.73 2.65 22.80
C MET A 1 45.10 3.80 23.57
N LYS A 2 45.49 5.07 23.34
CA LYS A 2 45.01 6.21 24.13
C LYS A 2 43.52 6.44 23.86
N ILE A 3 42.71 6.65 24.91
CA ILE A 3 41.24 6.86 24.86
C ILE A 3 40.83 7.94 23.84
N LYS A 4 41.73 8.90 23.58
CA LYS A 4 41.57 9.98 22.59
C LYS A 4 41.32 9.49 21.15
N ASN A 5 41.71 8.26 20.82
CA ASN A 5 41.53 7.68 19.49
C ASN A 5 40.23 6.85 19.36
N ILE A 6 39.50 6.64 20.46
CA ILE A 6 38.26 5.83 20.51
C ILE A 6 37.02 6.73 20.28
N LEU A 7 37.10 8.00 20.69
CA LEU A 7 36.02 8.99 20.53
C LEU A 7 35.49 9.12 19.08
N PRO A 8 36.33 9.24 18.03
CA PRO A 8 35.83 9.37 16.66
C PRO A 8 35.18 8.08 16.13
N ILE A 9 35.58 6.90 16.63
CA ILE A 9 35.00 5.61 16.25
C ILE A 9 33.60 5.46 16.84
N ILE A 10 33.41 5.84 18.11
CA ILE A 10 32.10 5.83 18.77
C ILE A 10 31.14 6.82 18.08
N LEU A 11 31.64 8.00 17.68
CA LEU A 11 30.84 8.99 16.95
C LEU A 11 30.42 8.49 15.56
N PHE A 12 31.24 7.70 14.89
CA PHE A 12 30.94 7.09 13.60
C PHE A 12 29.91 5.94 13.69
N PHE A 13 29.87 5.20 14.81
CA PHE A 13 28.83 4.17 15.04
C PHE A 13 27.49 4.76 15.50
N ALA A 14 27.50 5.93 16.15
CA ALA A 14 26.27 6.59 16.60
C ALA A 14 25.40 7.09 15.42
N THR A 15 25.99 7.42 14.27
CA THR A 15 25.24 7.91 13.09
C THR A 15 24.48 6.81 12.36
N PHE A 16 24.91 5.54 12.42
CA PHE A 16 24.18 4.41 11.84
C PHE A 16 22.89 4.07 12.61
N SER A 17 22.80 4.42 13.89
CA SER A 17 21.63 4.12 14.73
C SER A 17 20.43 5.04 14.45
N PHE A 18 20.64 6.18 13.78
CA PHE A 18 19.57 7.10 13.41
C PHE A 18 18.78 6.67 12.16
N TYR A 19 19.38 5.87 11.27
CA TYR A 19 18.68 5.36 10.07
C TYR A 19 17.73 4.18 10.36
N ALA A 20 17.85 3.52 11.51
CA ALA A 20 17.12 2.29 11.84
C ALA A 20 15.72 2.50 12.48
N GLN A 21 15.27 3.75 12.70
CA GLN A 21 14.05 4.00 13.47
C GLN A 21 12.74 3.94 12.64
N ASN A 22 12.81 3.97 11.30
CA ASN A 22 11.65 3.76 10.41
C ASN A 22 11.52 2.32 9.85
N ASP A 23 12.53 1.46 10.06
CA ASP A 23 12.67 0.19 9.34
C ASP A 23 11.53 -0.82 9.54
N LYS A 24 10.91 -0.88 10.72
CA LYS A 24 9.99 -2.00 11.04
C LYS A 24 8.69 -1.97 10.24
N THR A 25 8.19 -0.79 9.91
CA THR A 25 6.95 -0.64 9.13
C THR A 25 7.22 -0.90 7.65
N ASP A 26 8.33 -0.38 7.15
CA ASP A 26 8.75 -0.56 5.76
C ASP A 26 9.16 -2.01 5.47
N GLU A 27 9.90 -2.65 6.37
CA GLU A 27 10.26 -4.07 6.26
C GLU A 27 9.01 -4.96 6.19
N LYS A 28 7.99 -4.66 7.00
CA LYS A 28 6.72 -5.39 6.98
C LYS A 28 5.98 -5.18 5.66
N ARG A 29 5.98 -3.96 5.11
CA ARG A 29 5.38 -3.64 3.82
C ARG A 29 6.08 -4.40 2.69
N GLU A 30 7.40 -4.41 2.68
CA GLU A 30 8.20 -5.14 1.68
C GLU A 30 7.96 -6.64 1.74
N LYS A 31 7.85 -7.22 2.95
CA LYS A 31 7.46 -8.64 3.11
C LYS A 31 6.08 -8.94 2.52
N ILE A 32 5.11 -8.05 2.73
CA ILE A 32 3.75 -8.21 2.16
C ILE A 32 3.80 -8.09 0.63
N LYS A 33 4.55 -7.12 0.09
CA LYS A 33 4.74 -6.97 -1.36
C LYS A 33 5.38 -8.20 -1.97
N ALA A 34 6.47 -8.71 -1.41
CA ALA A 34 7.13 -9.93 -1.87
C ALA A 34 6.17 -11.14 -1.84
N TYR A 35 5.41 -11.30 -0.76
CA TYR A 35 4.40 -12.36 -0.66
C TYR A 35 3.30 -12.21 -1.72
N LYS A 36 2.83 -10.99 -1.97
CA LYS A 36 1.84 -10.68 -3.00
C LYS A 36 2.36 -10.99 -4.39
N VAL A 37 3.62 -10.64 -4.69
CA VAL A 37 4.28 -10.96 -5.96
C VAL A 37 4.30 -12.46 -6.19
N SER A 38 4.77 -13.22 -5.20
CA SER A 38 4.80 -14.68 -5.28
C SER A 38 3.40 -15.27 -5.47
N PHE A 39 2.42 -14.82 -4.68
CA PHE A 39 1.04 -15.29 -4.77
C PHE A 39 0.42 -15.04 -6.15
N LEU A 40 0.53 -13.82 -6.69
CA LEU A 40 -0.04 -13.49 -7.99
C LEU A 40 0.69 -14.19 -9.14
N THR A 41 2.01 -14.37 -9.05
CA THR A 41 2.78 -15.11 -10.06
C THR A 41 2.30 -16.55 -10.16
N THR A 42 2.08 -17.21 -9.02
CA THR A 42 1.56 -18.59 -8.97
C THR A 42 0.14 -18.68 -9.51
N GLU A 43 -0.73 -17.73 -9.17
CA GLU A 43 -2.13 -17.77 -9.61
C GLU A 43 -2.30 -17.43 -11.09
N LEU A 44 -1.51 -16.53 -11.67
CA LEU A 44 -1.80 -15.99 -13.01
C LEU A 44 -1.21 -16.78 -14.16
N GLU A 45 -0.24 -17.66 -13.89
CA GLU A 45 0.46 -18.44 -14.92
C GLU A 45 0.94 -17.52 -16.06
N LEU A 46 1.61 -16.43 -15.69
CA LEU A 46 2.15 -15.47 -16.65
C LEU A 46 3.32 -16.09 -17.40
N THR A 47 3.33 -15.95 -18.72
CA THR A 47 4.53 -16.14 -19.53
C THR A 47 5.57 -15.07 -19.18
N SER A 48 6.85 -15.32 -19.45
CA SER A 48 7.91 -14.34 -19.19
C SER A 48 7.64 -12.99 -19.86
N THR A 49 7.15 -13.00 -21.10
CA THR A 49 6.81 -11.77 -21.85
C THR A 49 5.60 -11.03 -21.28
N GLU A 50 4.59 -11.75 -20.79
CA GLU A 50 3.46 -11.12 -20.09
C GLU A 50 3.93 -10.51 -18.76
N ALA A 51 4.73 -11.25 -17.99
CA ALA A 51 5.23 -10.82 -16.68
C ALA A 51 6.06 -9.53 -16.78
N GLU A 52 6.96 -9.44 -17.76
CA GLU A 52 7.80 -8.26 -18.00
C GLU A 52 6.98 -6.99 -18.23
N LYS A 53 5.86 -7.10 -18.94
CA LYS A 53 4.95 -5.97 -19.21
C LYS A 53 3.95 -5.73 -18.07
N PHE A 54 3.56 -6.79 -17.37
CA PHE A 54 2.56 -6.77 -16.31
C PHE A 54 3.05 -6.04 -15.06
N TRP A 55 4.24 -6.41 -14.55
CA TRP A 55 4.71 -5.91 -13.26
C TRP A 55 4.86 -4.38 -13.19
N PRO A 56 5.39 -3.69 -14.21
CA PRO A 56 5.43 -2.22 -14.20
C PRO A 56 4.05 -1.58 -14.09
N VAL A 57 3.05 -2.12 -14.80
CA VAL A 57 1.65 -1.63 -14.74
C VAL A 57 1.02 -1.93 -13.38
N TYR A 58 1.27 -3.14 -12.85
CA TYR A 58 0.76 -3.58 -11.56
C TYR A 58 1.30 -2.73 -10.42
N ASN A 59 2.62 -2.59 -10.34
CA ASN A 59 3.29 -1.90 -9.24
C ASN A 59 2.92 -0.40 -9.23
N ALA A 60 2.87 0.24 -10.40
CA ALA A 60 2.44 1.64 -10.49
C ALA A 60 1.00 1.83 -9.99
N PHE A 61 0.10 0.91 -10.32
CA PHE A 61 -1.28 0.93 -9.82
C PHE A 61 -1.36 0.67 -8.31
N ASP A 62 -0.66 -0.35 -7.81
CA ASP A 62 -0.66 -0.75 -6.41
C ASP A 62 -0.10 0.36 -5.51
N ASP A 63 1.03 0.96 -5.90
CA ASP A 63 1.62 2.08 -5.17
C ASP A 63 0.72 3.31 -5.18
N LYS A 64 0.14 3.68 -6.33
CA LYS A 64 -0.76 4.85 -6.38
C LYS A 64 -2.07 4.60 -5.62
N GLN A 65 -2.61 3.39 -5.70
CA GLN A 65 -3.80 3.02 -4.93
C GLN A 65 -3.50 3.06 -3.43
N PHE A 66 -2.33 2.58 -3.02
CA PHE A 66 -1.87 2.65 -1.64
C PHE A 66 -1.76 4.11 -1.16
N GLU A 67 -1.13 5.00 -1.93
CA GLU A 67 -1.04 6.43 -1.62
C GLU A 67 -2.43 7.05 -1.40
N LEU A 68 -3.36 6.82 -2.32
CA LEU A 68 -4.72 7.39 -2.21
C LEU A 68 -5.50 6.83 -1.01
N ARG A 69 -5.40 5.53 -0.76
CA ARG A 69 -6.10 4.89 0.36
C ARG A 69 -5.44 5.14 1.72
N HIS A 70 -4.11 5.22 1.78
CA HIS A 70 -3.40 5.35 3.05
C HIS A 70 -3.19 6.81 3.45
N GLU A 71 -2.87 7.70 2.52
CA GLU A 71 -2.57 9.09 2.83
C GLU A 71 -3.85 9.94 2.84
N LYS A 72 -4.59 9.95 1.73
CA LYS A 72 -5.77 10.81 1.60
C LYS A 72 -6.93 10.27 2.43
N MET A 73 -7.26 9.00 2.25
CA MET A 73 -8.46 8.43 2.88
C MET A 73 -8.36 8.27 4.40
N LYS A 74 -7.21 7.86 4.92
CA LYS A 74 -6.98 7.81 6.37
C LYS A 74 -7.14 9.19 7.02
N THR A 75 -6.76 10.26 6.32
CA THR A 75 -6.82 11.63 6.86
C THR A 75 -8.25 12.07 7.11
N TYR A 76 -9.16 11.85 6.15
CA TYR A 76 -10.57 12.19 6.36
C TYR A 76 -11.32 11.15 7.20
N LEU A 77 -10.99 9.85 7.11
CA LEU A 77 -11.62 8.82 7.96
C LEU A 77 -11.47 9.10 9.46
N ARG A 78 -10.36 9.73 9.87
CA ARG A 78 -10.13 10.16 11.26
C ARG A 78 -11.02 11.32 11.72
N LYS A 79 -11.74 11.95 10.80
CA LYS A 79 -12.68 13.06 11.05
C LYS A 79 -14.13 12.63 10.92
N LEU A 80 -14.39 11.34 10.67
CA LEU A 80 -15.72 10.78 10.46
C LEU A 80 -16.29 10.10 11.71
N ASP A 81 -15.73 10.34 12.90
CA ASP A 81 -16.41 10.00 14.15
C ASP A 81 -17.47 11.04 14.51
N ASP A 82 -18.47 10.58 15.28
CA ASP A 82 -19.69 11.34 15.59
C ASP A 82 -19.39 12.68 16.29
N ASP A 83 -18.36 12.73 17.15
CA ASP A 83 -17.97 13.94 17.89
C ASP A 83 -17.36 14.99 16.94
N ASN A 84 -16.48 14.58 16.03
CA ASN A 84 -15.92 15.47 15.01
C ASN A 84 -17.00 15.97 14.04
N ILE A 85 -17.91 15.10 13.61
CA ILE A 85 -19.02 15.48 12.72
C ILE A 85 -19.97 16.47 13.40
N SER A 86 -20.28 16.27 14.67
CA SER A 86 -21.20 17.15 15.41
C SER A 86 -20.58 18.53 15.73
N SER A 87 -19.25 18.62 15.77
CA SER A 87 -18.53 19.85 16.10
C SER A 87 -18.06 20.67 14.90
N MET A 88 -18.00 20.08 13.70
CA MET A 88 -17.60 20.80 12.49
C MET A 88 -18.68 21.76 11.98
N SER A 89 -18.25 22.88 11.40
CA SER A 89 -19.16 23.78 10.68
C SER A 89 -19.61 23.18 9.35
N GLU A 90 -20.77 23.61 8.84
CA GLU A 90 -21.26 23.24 7.50
C GLU A 90 -20.22 23.49 6.38
N LYS A 91 -19.44 24.56 6.50
CA LYS A 91 -18.37 24.86 5.53
C LYS A 91 -17.25 23.82 5.59
N GLU A 92 -16.84 23.39 6.78
CA GLU A 92 -15.82 22.35 6.95
C GLU A 92 -16.33 20.99 6.48
N ALA A 93 -17.58 20.66 6.77
CA ALA A 93 -18.25 19.46 6.27
C ALA A 93 -18.27 19.42 4.73
N ALA A 94 -18.65 20.52 4.08
CA ALA A 94 -18.66 20.62 2.62
C ALA A 94 -17.25 20.46 2.00
N VAL A 95 -16.22 21.02 2.63
CA VAL A 95 -14.83 20.82 2.18
C VAL A 95 -14.40 19.37 2.32
N LEU A 96 -14.73 18.73 3.46
CA LEU A 96 -14.41 17.31 3.69
C LEU A 96 -15.11 16.41 2.67
N LEU A 97 -16.39 16.65 2.39
CA LEU A 97 -17.16 15.91 1.39
C LEU A 97 -16.52 16.04 0.00
N SER A 98 -16.17 17.27 -0.40
CA SER A 98 -15.49 17.51 -1.70
C SER A 98 -14.14 16.78 -1.80
N GLN A 99 -13.39 16.67 -0.70
CA GLN A 99 -12.13 15.90 -0.67
C GLN A 99 -12.36 14.40 -0.85
N ILE A 100 -13.42 13.85 -0.23
CA ILE A 100 -13.83 12.46 -0.39
C ILE A 100 -14.19 12.19 -1.85
N GLU A 101 -15.10 12.99 -2.41
CA GLU A 101 -15.55 12.87 -3.80
C GLU A 101 -14.38 12.94 -4.80
N SER A 102 -13.46 13.87 -4.59
CA SER A 102 -12.27 14.03 -5.42
C SER A 102 -11.36 12.79 -5.37
N THR A 103 -11.16 12.24 -4.17
CA THR A 103 -10.34 11.02 -3.97
C THR A 103 -11.00 9.79 -4.62
N ASP A 104 -12.31 9.65 -4.50
CA ASP A 104 -13.06 8.56 -5.14
C ASP A 104 -13.00 8.64 -6.67
N LYS A 105 -13.11 9.86 -7.23
CA LYS A 105 -12.93 10.08 -8.66
C LYS A 105 -11.52 9.70 -9.12
N GLU A 106 -10.49 10.06 -8.37
CA GLU A 106 -9.10 9.72 -8.68
C GLU A 106 -8.89 8.19 -8.65
N LEU A 107 -9.46 7.50 -7.66
CA LEU A 107 -9.43 6.03 -7.57
C LEU A 107 -10.13 5.35 -8.74
N TYR A 108 -11.28 5.89 -9.17
CA TYR A 108 -12.00 5.38 -10.33
C TYR A 108 -11.15 5.49 -11.61
N LEU A 109 -10.61 6.68 -11.88
CA LEU A 109 -9.78 6.93 -13.06
C LEU A 109 -8.49 6.08 -13.05
N LEU A 110 -7.88 5.91 -11.88
CA LEU A 110 -6.72 5.04 -11.68
C LEU A 110 -7.06 3.59 -12.05
N ARG A 111 -8.22 3.07 -11.61
CA ARG A 111 -8.67 1.70 -11.89
C ARG A 111 -9.03 1.52 -13.37
N ASP A 112 -9.67 2.49 -14.00
CA ASP A 112 -10.00 2.44 -15.42
C ASP A 112 -8.73 2.38 -16.29
N LYS A 113 -7.76 3.25 -16.01
CA LYS A 113 -6.45 3.25 -16.69
C LYS A 113 -5.72 1.92 -16.50
N TYR A 114 -5.75 1.37 -15.29
CA TYR A 114 -5.15 0.08 -14.97
C TYR A 114 -5.73 -1.06 -15.80
N TYR A 115 -7.06 -1.20 -15.85
CA TYR A 115 -7.68 -2.24 -16.67
C TYR A 115 -7.46 -2.03 -18.16
N THR A 116 -7.48 -0.78 -18.63
CA THR A 116 -7.16 -0.46 -20.03
C THR A 116 -5.75 -0.88 -20.40
N ASN A 117 -4.78 -0.69 -19.52
CA ASN A 117 -3.40 -1.14 -19.75
C ASN A 117 -3.26 -2.66 -19.66
N LEU A 118 -3.93 -3.31 -18.70
CA LEU A 118 -3.90 -4.76 -18.59
C LEU A 118 -4.50 -5.46 -19.81
N LYS A 119 -5.57 -4.93 -20.40
CA LYS A 119 -6.19 -5.49 -21.62
C LYS A 119 -5.25 -5.54 -22.83
N LYS A 120 -4.18 -4.73 -22.82
CA LYS A 120 -3.13 -4.75 -23.86
C LYS A 120 -2.09 -5.85 -23.64
N ILE A 121 -2.07 -6.47 -22.46
CA ILE A 121 -1.02 -7.41 -22.01
C ILE A 121 -1.61 -8.80 -21.74
N LEU A 122 -2.78 -8.86 -21.11
CA LEU A 122 -3.41 -10.09 -20.62
C LEU A 122 -4.79 -10.29 -21.26
N SER A 123 -5.19 -11.56 -21.39
CA SER A 123 -6.56 -11.91 -21.76
C SER A 123 -7.56 -11.49 -20.66
N ALA A 124 -8.81 -11.25 -21.05
CA ALA A 124 -9.88 -10.92 -20.11
C ALA A 124 -10.04 -11.97 -18.98
N LYS A 125 -9.86 -13.26 -19.30
CA LYS A 125 -9.90 -14.34 -18.30
C LYS A 125 -8.79 -14.21 -17.26
N LYS A 126 -7.55 -13.90 -17.68
CA LYS A 126 -6.42 -13.66 -16.76
C LYS A 126 -6.64 -12.40 -15.90
N ILE A 127 -7.25 -11.35 -16.46
CA ILE A 127 -7.60 -10.13 -15.69
C ILE A 127 -8.65 -10.44 -14.62
N LEU A 128 -9.65 -11.28 -14.93
CA LEU A 128 -10.61 -11.72 -13.92
C LEU A 128 -9.98 -12.61 -12.85
N LYS A 129 -9.06 -13.52 -13.24
CA LYS A 129 -8.29 -14.33 -12.28
C LYS A 129 -7.46 -13.43 -11.36
N LEU A 130 -6.80 -12.41 -11.91
CA LEU A 130 -6.07 -11.40 -11.14
C LEU A 130 -6.94 -10.71 -10.11
N LYS A 131 -8.10 -10.19 -10.53
CA LYS A 131 -9.03 -9.53 -9.62
C LYS A 131 -9.43 -10.44 -8.46
N LYS A 132 -9.75 -11.71 -8.74
CA LYS A 132 -10.05 -12.71 -7.72
C LYS A 132 -8.86 -12.95 -6.80
N SER A 133 -7.66 -13.14 -7.35
CA SER A 133 -6.45 -13.39 -6.57
C SER A 133 -6.09 -12.22 -5.65
N GLU A 134 -6.29 -10.98 -6.09
CA GLU A 134 -6.12 -9.80 -5.22
C GLU A 134 -7.09 -9.80 -4.03
N ASP A 135 -8.36 -10.13 -4.26
CA ASP A 135 -9.37 -10.20 -3.20
C ASP A 135 -9.08 -11.35 -2.22
N ASP A 136 -8.68 -12.52 -2.74
CA ASP A 136 -8.28 -13.68 -1.94
C ASP A 136 -7.03 -13.38 -1.10
N PHE A 137 -6.05 -12.68 -1.68
CA PHE A 137 -4.86 -12.23 -0.96
C PHE A 137 -5.22 -11.28 0.19
N ASN A 138 -6.03 -10.26 -0.09
CA ASN A 138 -6.47 -9.29 0.92
C ASN A 138 -7.23 -9.98 2.05
N ARG A 139 -8.12 -10.93 1.72
CA ARG A 139 -8.86 -11.71 2.72
C ARG A 139 -7.94 -12.58 3.57
N LYS A 140 -6.96 -13.26 2.96
CA LYS A 140 -5.94 -14.05 3.69
C LYS A 140 -5.11 -13.17 4.62
N LEU A 141 -4.67 -12.01 4.14
CA LEU A 141 -3.87 -11.07 4.93
C LEU A 141 -4.66 -10.53 6.14
N LEU A 142 -5.93 -10.15 5.94
CA LEU A 142 -6.83 -9.72 7.03
C LEU A 142 -7.04 -10.83 8.07
N LYS A 143 -7.25 -12.08 7.62
CA LYS A 143 -7.39 -13.24 8.53
C LYS A 143 -6.13 -13.42 9.37
N GLN A 144 -4.94 -13.39 8.77
CA GLN A 144 -3.67 -13.51 9.49
C GLN A 144 -3.48 -12.41 10.53
N TYR A 145 -3.91 -11.17 10.25
CA TYR A 145 -3.85 -10.09 11.24
C TYR A 145 -4.79 -10.32 12.41
N ARG A 146 -6.01 -10.78 12.16
CA ARG A 146 -6.99 -11.08 13.21
C ARG A 146 -6.53 -12.23 14.10
N ASP A 147 -6.04 -13.31 13.51
CA ASP A 147 -5.58 -14.50 14.24
C ASP A 147 -4.35 -14.17 15.12
N LYS A 148 -3.47 -13.27 14.66
CA LYS A 148 -2.35 -12.76 15.48
C LYS A 148 -2.79 -11.81 16.60
N ALA A 149 -3.88 -11.06 16.43
CA ALA A 149 -4.41 -10.15 17.43
C ALA A 149 -5.16 -10.87 18.56
N GLY A 150 -5.84 -11.99 18.26
CA GLY A 150 -6.55 -12.80 19.26
C GLY A 150 -5.68 -13.80 20.04
N ASN A 151 -4.43 -14.03 19.62
CA ASN A 151 -3.46 -14.90 20.29
C ASN A 151 -2.46 -14.11 21.16
N LYS A 152 -2.79 -12.87 21.53
CA LYS A 152 -2.08 -12.03 22.50
C LYS A 152 -2.96 -11.80 23.71
#